data_AF-A0A7L2JIB4-F1
#
_entry.id   AF-A0A7L2JIB4-F1
#
_cell.length_a   1.000
_cell.length_b   1.000
_cell.length_c   1.000
_cell.angle_alpha   90.00
_cell.angle_beta   90.00
_cell.angle_gamma   90.00
#
_symmetry.space_group_name_H-M   'P 1'
#
loop_
_entity.id
_entity.type
_entity.pdbx_description
1 polymer ?
#
loop_
_entity_poly.entity_id
_entity_poly.type
_entity_poly.pdbx_seq_one_letter_code
_entity_poly.pdbx_strand_id
1 'polypeptide(L)'
;QIKDLQLQFALEKMGYLSTIRRQERDLMLCQQLLGQVQSLFWRDCNYSSLEMIRRESIWDEESSCRKIPEPVIQKTHLPTVVPAPPQPEPGRTSPSNDSGEPCQEDHYRLVLDRSNSKTIASNYFRSRQASHIL
;
A
#
# COMPACT_ATOMS: atom_id res chain seq x y z
N GLN A 1 -46.71 33.05 29.98
CA GLN A 1 -45.29 33.46 29.89
C GLN A 1 -44.31 32.29 30.07
N ILE A 2 -44.16 31.67 31.25
CA ILE A 2 -43.19 30.54 31.42
C ILE A 2 -43.55 29.33 30.54
N LYS A 3 -44.84 28.98 30.45
CA LYS A 3 -45.32 27.87 29.61
C LYS A 3 -45.08 28.11 28.11
N ASP A 4 -45.27 29.34 27.65
CA ASP A 4 -45.09 29.71 26.24
C ASP A 4 -43.61 29.61 25.84
N LEU A 5 -42.72 30.06 26.72
CA LEU A 5 -41.28 29.96 26.52
C LEU A 5 -40.81 28.50 26.50
N GLN A 6 -41.33 27.67 27.41
CA GLN A 6 -41.02 26.23 27.42
C GLN A 6 -41.51 25.51 26.16
N LEU A 7 -42.68 25.88 25.65
CA LEU A 7 -43.23 25.34 24.40
C LEU A 7 -42.35 25.73 23.20
N GLN A 8 -41.90 26.99 23.13
CA GLN A 8 -41.01 27.46 22.08
C GLN A 8 -39.67 26.70 22.08
N PHE A 9 -39.04 26.53 23.25
CA PHE A 9 -37.82 25.73 23.37
C PHE A 9 -38.03 24.27 22.95
N ALA A 10 -39.18 23.68 23.31
CA ALA A 10 -39.49 22.30 22.93
C ALA A 10 -39.64 22.15 21.41
N LEU A 11 -40.30 23.10 20.74
CA LEU A 11 -40.45 23.13 19.29
C LEU A 11 -39.09 23.30 18.60
N GLU A 12 -38.27 24.22 19.06
CA GLU A 12 -36.94 24.47 18.50
C GLU A 12 -36.03 23.25 18.64
N LYS A 13 -36.03 22.61 19.83
CA LYS A 13 -35.34 21.35 20.08
C LYS A 13 -35.78 20.25 19.12
N MET A 14 -37.09 20.14 18.86
CA MET A 14 -37.62 19.16 17.89
C MET A 14 -37.09 19.45 16.48
N GLY A 15 -37.05 20.73 16.09
CA GLY A 15 -36.46 21.19 14.83
C GLY A 15 -34.99 20.81 14.70
N TYR A 16 -34.16 21.09 15.72
CA TYR A 16 -32.75 20.71 15.73
C TYR A 16 -32.56 19.19 15.63
N LEU A 17 -33.29 18.42 16.43
CA LEU A 17 -33.20 16.94 16.39
C LEU A 17 -33.61 16.38 15.02
N SER A 18 -34.60 16.98 14.36
CA SER A 18 -35.00 16.57 13.01
C SER A 18 -33.90 16.86 11.98
N THR A 19 -33.22 18.00 12.11
CA THR A 19 -32.13 18.42 11.23
C THR A 19 -30.91 17.52 11.41
N ILE A 20 -30.50 17.25 12.66
CA ILE A 20 -29.38 16.35 12.98
C ILE A 20 -29.64 14.97 12.39
N ARG A 21 -30.82 14.38 12.64
CA ARG A 21 -31.17 13.06 12.09
C ARG A 21 -31.19 13.02 10.56
N ARG A 22 -31.51 14.13 9.90
CA ARG A 22 -31.45 14.22 8.43
C ARG A 22 -30.00 14.26 7.97
N GLN A 23 -29.19 15.12 8.57
CA GLN A 23 -27.76 15.25 8.27
C GLN A 23 -27.00 13.94 8.52
N GLU A 24 -27.31 13.21 9.60
CA GLU A 24 -26.71 11.90 9.88
C GLU A 24 -27.02 10.88 8.77
N ARG A 25 -28.26 10.83 8.29
CA ARG A 25 -28.64 9.95 7.17
C ARG A 25 -27.93 10.34 5.87
N ASP A 26 -27.84 11.64 5.59
CA ASP A 26 -27.15 12.14 4.39
C ASP A 26 -25.64 11.81 4.46
N LEU A 27 -25.03 11.97 5.64
CA LEU A 27 -23.63 11.59 5.89
C LEU A 27 -23.41 10.09 5.68
N MET A 28 -24.31 9.23 6.20
CA MET A 28 -24.23 7.78 6.00
C MET A 28 -24.31 7.41 4.51
N LEU A 29 -25.21 8.05 3.76
CA LEU A 29 -25.30 7.84 2.31
C LEU A 29 -24.00 8.26 1.59
N CYS A 30 -23.46 9.44 1.92
CA CYS A 30 -22.20 9.90 1.36
C CYS A 30 -21.04 8.94 1.68
N GLN A 31 -20.97 8.41 2.91
CA GLN A 31 -19.95 7.43 3.29
C GLN A 31 -20.09 6.12 2.50
N GLN A 32 -21.31 5.63 2.31
CA GLN A 32 -21.57 4.41 1.54
C GLN A 32 -21.18 4.59 0.06
N LEU A 33 -21.59 5.71 -0.55
CA LEU A 33 -21.23 6.04 -1.93
C LEU A 33 -19.72 6.15 -2.09
N LEU A 34 -19.05 6.87 -1.17
CA LEU A 34 -17.61 7.03 -1.21
C LEU A 34 -16.88 5.69 -1.11
N GLY A 35 -17.34 4.77 -0.26
CA GLY A 35 -16.79 3.41 -0.16
C GLY A 35 -16.94 2.61 -1.46
N GLN A 36 -18.08 2.73 -2.16
CA GLN A 36 -18.27 2.09 -3.46
C GLN A 36 -17.35 2.69 -4.53
N VAL A 37 -17.32 4.02 -4.64
CA VAL A 37 -16.48 4.73 -5.61
C VAL A 37 -14.99 4.54 -5.30
N GLN A 38 -14.60 4.32 -4.04
CA GLN A 38 -13.21 4.11 -3.67
C GLN A 38 -12.56 2.96 -4.44
N SER A 39 -13.32 1.87 -4.65
CA SER A 39 -12.87 0.71 -5.43
C SER A 39 -12.69 0.97 -6.92
N LEU A 40 -13.26 2.08 -7.43
CA LEU A 40 -13.17 2.50 -8.83
C LEU A 40 -11.98 3.44 -9.08
N PHE A 41 -11.37 4.00 -8.04
CA PHE A 41 -10.20 4.87 -8.21
C PHE A 41 -8.99 4.07 -8.69
N TRP A 42 -8.19 4.72 -9.53
CA TRP A 42 -6.93 4.18 -10.01
C TRP A 42 -5.97 4.04 -8.83
N ARG A 43 -5.34 2.86 -8.68
CA ARG A 43 -4.44 2.58 -7.55
C ARG A 43 -3.20 3.49 -7.52
N ASP A 44 -2.90 4.12 -8.65
CA ASP A 44 -1.72 4.98 -8.81
C ASP A 44 -1.95 6.42 -8.32
N CYS A 45 -3.09 6.75 -7.70
CA CYS A 45 -3.33 8.09 -7.14
C CYS A 45 -3.34 8.11 -5.61
N ASN A 46 -2.99 9.26 -5.02
CA ASN A 46 -3.07 9.51 -3.58
C ASN A 46 -4.49 9.37 -3.01
N TYR A 47 -5.53 9.55 -3.85
CA TYR A 47 -6.93 9.38 -3.47
C TYR A 47 -7.38 7.93 -3.30
N SER A 48 -6.54 6.95 -3.63
CA SER A 48 -6.81 5.55 -3.32
C SER A 48 -6.94 5.29 -1.81
N SER A 49 -6.26 6.08 -0.96
CA SER A 49 -6.32 5.99 0.50
C SER A 49 -6.98 7.22 1.13
N LEU A 50 -8.27 7.11 1.43
CA LEU A 50 -9.04 8.17 2.11
C LEU A 50 -8.49 8.49 3.51
N GLU A 51 -7.87 7.52 4.18
CA GLU A 51 -7.28 7.71 5.50
C GLU A 51 -6.03 8.60 5.45
N MET A 52 -5.22 8.47 4.39
CA MET A 52 -4.09 9.37 4.15
C MET A 52 -4.57 10.80 3.91
N ILE A 53 -5.57 10.97 3.04
CA ILE A 53 -6.18 12.27 2.77
C ILE A 53 -6.73 12.92 4.04
N ARG A 54 -7.43 12.15 4.89
CA ARG A 54 -7.97 12.68 6.15
C ARG A 54 -6.88 13.17 7.08
N ARG A 55 -5.74 12.47 7.14
CA ARG A 55 -4.59 12.85 7.97
C ARG A 55 -3.88 14.10 7.43
N GLU A 56 -3.77 14.22 6.13
CA GLU A 56 -3.13 15.37 5.46
C GLU A 56 -4.06 16.58 5.33
N SER A 57 -5.38 16.39 5.51
CA SER A 57 -6.35 17.48 5.44
C SER A 57 -6.21 18.43 6.63
N ILE A 58 -6.13 19.73 6.33
CA ILE A 58 -5.96 20.79 7.34
C ILE A 58 -7.25 21.59 7.40
N TRP A 59 -7.71 21.93 8.61
CA TRP A 59 -8.85 22.83 8.78
C TRP A 59 -8.45 24.25 8.38
N ASP A 60 -9.25 24.86 7.52
CA ASP A 60 -9.06 26.21 7.05
C ASP A 60 -10.14 27.12 7.63
N GLU A 61 -9.75 28.02 8.51
CA GLU A 61 -10.67 28.93 9.21
C GLU A 61 -11.32 29.93 8.25
N GLU A 62 -10.60 30.39 7.23
CA GLU A 62 -11.11 31.38 6.26
C GLU A 62 -12.29 30.83 5.45
N SER A 63 -12.19 29.59 5.00
CA SER A 63 -13.24 28.92 4.22
C SER A 63 -14.19 28.07 5.06
N SER A 64 -13.94 27.95 6.37
CA SER A 64 -14.68 27.07 7.30
C SER A 64 -14.84 25.64 6.76
N CYS A 65 -13.78 25.12 6.12
CA CYS A 65 -13.77 23.76 5.57
C CYS A 65 -12.40 23.10 5.71
N ARG A 66 -12.34 21.78 5.50
CA ARG A 66 -11.05 21.06 5.43
C ARG A 66 -10.45 21.23 4.03
N LYS A 67 -9.25 21.78 3.94
CA LYS A 67 -8.42 21.78 2.73
C LYS A 67 -7.94 20.35 2.47
N ILE A 68 -8.30 19.81 1.31
CA ILE A 68 -7.93 18.46 0.85
C ILE A 68 -6.70 18.59 -0.08
N PRO A 69 -5.69 17.70 0.03
CA PRO A 69 -4.53 17.70 -0.86
C PRO A 69 -4.92 17.52 -2.34
N GLU A 70 -4.18 18.12 -3.28
CA GLU A 70 -4.45 17.94 -4.71
C GLU A 70 -4.25 16.48 -5.17
N PRO A 71 -4.99 16.02 -6.19
CA PRO A 71 -4.83 14.68 -6.74
C PRO A 71 -3.53 14.57 -7.53
N VAL A 72 -2.66 13.65 -7.11
CA VAL A 72 -1.38 13.35 -7.74
C VAL A 72 -1.35 11.89 -8.17
N ILE A 73 -0.94 11.63 -9.42
CA ILE A 73 -0.76 10.29 -9.97
C ILE A 73 0.73 9.93 -9.87
N GLN A 74 1.05 8.91 -9.08
CA GLN A 74 2.40 8.36 -8.95
C GLN A 74 2.63 7.30 -10.02
N LYS A 75 3.33 7.66 -11.10
CA LYS A 75 3.80 6.68 -12.10
C LYS A 75 4.98 5.91 -11.53
N THR A 76 4.69 4.76 -10.94
CA THR A 76 5.75 3.87 -10.45
C THR A 76 6.31 3.09 -11.62
N HIS A 77 7.57 3.36 -11.98
CA HIS A 77 8.30 2.57 -12.98
C HIS A 77 9.00 1.41 -12.27
N LEU A 78 8.87 0.20 -12.81
CA LEU A 78 9.66 -0.94 -12.34
C LEU A 78 11.16 -0.65 -12.57
N PRO A 79 12.04 -0.97 -11.60
CA PRO A 79 13.47 -0.84 -11.81
C PRO A 79 13.87 -1.71 -13.00
N THR A 80 14.42 -1.08 -14.03
CA THR A 80 14.95 -1.80 -15.19
C THR A 80 16.17 -2.58 -14.72
N VAL A 81 16.15 -3.91 -14.89
CA VAL A 81 17.29 -4.77 -14.59
C VAL A 81 18.43 -4.37 -15.54
N VAL A 82 19.39 -3.59 -15.03
CA VAL A 82 20.64 -3.34 -15.72
C VAL A 82 21.44 -4.65 -15.64
N PRO A 83 21.86 -5.26 -16.76
CA PRO A 83 22.75 -6.41 -16.74
C PRO A 83 24.02 -6.02 -15.96
N ALA A 84 24.37 -6.82 -14.96
CA ALA A 84 25.57 -6.58 -14.17
C ALA A 84 26.79 -6.51 -15.12
N PRO A 85 27.67 -5.50 -14.99
CA PRO A 85 28.91 -5.46 -15.76
C PRO A 85 29.75 -6.70 -15.42
N PRO A 86 30.46 -7.29 -16.40
CA PRO A 86 31.29 -8.47 -16.18
C PRO A 86 32.34 -8.15 -15.11
N GLN A 87 32.31 -8.90 -14.01
CA GLN A 87 33.32 -8.79 -12.96
C GLN A 87 34.68 -9.27 -13.49
N PRO A 88 35.79 -8.58 -13.20
CA PRO A 88 37.12 -9.09 -13.50
C PRO A 88 37.41 -10.35 -12.67
N GLU A 89 37.89 -11.39 -13.34
CA GLU A 89 38.40 -12.64 -12.78
C GLU A 89 39.29 -12.41 -11.54
N PRO A 90 39.06 -13.11 -10.40
CA PRO A 90 39.97 -13.07 -9.27
C PRO A 90 41.29 -13.78 -9.65
N GLY A 91 42.39 -13.03 -9.65
CA GLY A 91 43.72 -13.55 -9.88
C GLY A 91 44.06 -14.72 -8.96
N ARG A 92 44.56 -15.79 -9.57
CA ARG A 92 45.17 -16.95 -8.89
C ARG A 92 46.33 -16.48 -7.99
N THR A 93 46.19 -16.71 -6.69
CA THR A 93 47.33 -16.93 -5.79
C THR A 93 46.97 -18.08 -4.85
N SER A 94 47.74 -19.17 -4.94
CA SER A 94 47.77 -20.29 -3.99
C SER A 94 49.13 -20.29 -3.29
N PRO A 95 49.36 -21.10 -2.24
CA PRO A 95 48.53 -21.35 -1.05
C PRO A 95 49.36 -21.20 0.25
N SER A 96 48.74 -21.10 1.42
CA SER A 96 49.40 -21.46 2.68
C SER A 96 48.39 -22.02 3.68
N ASN A 97 48.72 -23.20 4.21
CA ASN A 97 47.96 -24.01 5.15
C ASN A 97 47.59 -23.26 6.45
N ASP A 98 46.42 -23.52 7.02
CA ASP A 98 46.24 -24.43 8.17
C ASP A 98 44.85 -24.25 8.82
N SER A 99 44.30 -25.34 9.37
CA SER A 99 43.18 -25.42 10.33
C SER A 99 41.74 -25.07 9.90
N GLY A 100 41.02 -26.12 9.45
CA GLY A 100 39.78 -26.62 10.06
C GLY A 100 38.60 -25.67 10.34
N GLU A 101 37.77 -25.44 9.30
CA GLU A 101 36.29 -25.42 9.28
C GLU A 101 35.88 -24.65 8.02
N PRO A 102 35.12 -25.22 7.06
CA PRO A 102 34.64 -24.44 5.94
C PRO A 102 33.70 -23.36 6.48
N CYS A 103 34.10 -22.09 6.36
CA CYS A 103 33.27 -20.96 6.71
C CYS A 103 31.93 -21.11 5.99
N GLN A 104 30.82 -20.83 6.66
CA GLN A 104 29.47 -21.07 6.15
C GLN A 104 29.24 -20.36 4.79
N GLU A 105 29.90 -19.22 4.56
CA GLU A 105 30.06 -18.56 3.25
C GLU A 105 30.55 -19.46 2.11
N ASP A 106 31.54 -20.32 2.35
CA ASP A 106 32.13 -21.16 1.32
C ASP A 106 31.21 -22.32 0.93
N HIS A 107 30.40 -22.81 1.88
CA HIS A 107 29.31 -23.73 1.57
C HIS A 107 28.25 -23.05 0.70
N TYR A 108 27.86 -21.81 1.00
CA TYR A 108 26.91 -21.06 0.16
C TYR A 108 27.47 -20.79 -1.24
N ARG A 109 28.76 -20.46 -1.35
CA ARG A 109 29.43 -20.26 -2.65
C ARG A 109 29.46 -21.55 -3.48
N LEU A 110 29.76 -22.69 -2.87
CA LEU A 110 29.74 -23.99 -3.54
C LEU A 110 28.33 -24.35 -4.04
N VAL A 111 27.29 -24.07 -3.24
CA VAL A 111 25.89 -24.31 -3.60
C VAL A 111 25.47 -23.44 -4.80
N LEU A 112 25.94 -22.20 -4.86
CA LEU A 112 25.69 -21.28 -5.98
C LEU A 112 26.48 -21.68 -7.24
N ASP A 113 27.74 -22.10 -7.12
CA ASP A 113 28.54 -22.57 -8.26
C ASP A 113 27.99 -23.85 -8.87
N ARG A 114 27.47 -24.77 -8.04
CA ARG A 114 26.76 -25.96 -8.49
C ARG A 114 25.46 -25.61 -9.26
N SER A 115 24.94 -24.41 -9.04
CA SER A 115 23.70 -23.88 -9.61
C SER A 115 23.89 -23.04 -10.89
N ASN A 116 25.14 -22.78 -11.30
CA ASN A 116 25.45 -22.08 -12.56
C ASN A 116 25.20 -22.93 -13.83
N SER A 117 24.73 -24.17 -13.68
CA SER A 117 24.15 -24.89 -14.82
C SER A 117 22.82 -24.24 -15.19
N LYS A 118 22.71 -23.85 -16.46
CA LYS A 118 21.62 -23.17 -17.20
C LYS A 118 20.19 -23.73 -17.01
N THR A 119 20.01 -24.68 -16.10
CA THR A 119 18.84 -25.50 -15.81
C THR A 119 17.90 -24.88 -14.78
N ILE A 120 18.40 -24.09 -13.81
CA ILE A 120 17.57 -23.58 -12.70
C ILE A 120 16.64 -22.45 -13.18
N ALA A 121 17.20 -21.45 -13.88
CA ALA A 121 16.41 -20.35 -14.44
C ALA A 121 15.45 -20.82 -15.55
N SER A 122 15.82 -21.84 -16.32
CA SER A 122 14.99 -22.37 -17.42
C SER A 122 13.83 -23.26 -16.95
N ASN A 123 13.91 -23.84 -15.75
CA ASN A 123 12.83 -24.64 -15.17
C ASN A 123 11.89 -23.84 -14.26
N TYR A 124 12.27 -22.63 -13.84
CA TYR A 124 11.47 -21.78 -12.94
C TYR A 124 10.10 -21.39 -13.53
N PHE A 125 10.02 -21.20 -14.85
CA PHE A 125 8.79 -20.86 -15.57
C PHE A 125 8.13 -22.05 -16.29
N ARG A 126 8.65 -23.27 -16.13
CA ARG A 126 7.96 -24.44 -16.69
C ARG A 126 6.76 -24.76 -15.79
N SER A 127 5.57 -24.77 -16.36
CA SER A 127 4.38 -25.29 -15.69
C SER A 127 4.69 -26.66 -15.11
N ARG A 128 4.58 -26.77 -13.79
CA ARG A 128 4.57 -28.05 -13.07
C ARG A 128 3.34 -28.80 -13.56
N GLN A 129 3.46 -29.58 -14.65
CA GLN A 129 2.37 -30.46 -15.05
C GLN A 129 2.05 -31.33 -13.84
N ALA A 130 0.79 -31.26 -13.44
CA ALA A 130 0.22 -32.01 -12.34
C ALA A 130 0.25 -33.50 -12.67
N SER A 131 1.37 -34.16 -12.40
CA SER A 131 1.48 -35.61 -12.42
C SER A 131 1.73 -36.11 -11.01
N HIS A 132 0.78 -35.85 -10.11
CA HIS A 132 0.54 -36.68 -8.92
C HIS A 132 -0.81 -36.32 -8.26
N ILE A 133 -1.91 -36.48 -8.99
CA ILE A 133 -3.22 -36.77 -8.38
C ILE A 133 -3.83 -37.88 -9.24
N LEU A 134 -3.54 -39.12 -8.87
CA LEU A 134 -4.38 -40.28 -9.16
C LEU A 134 -4.65 -40.98 -7.82
#